data_AF-A0A3S9SXP2-F1
#
_entry.id   AF-A0A3S9SXP2-F1
#
_cell.length_a   1.000
_cell.length_b   1.000
_cell.length_c   1.000
_cell.angle_alpha   90.00
_cell.angle_beta   90.00
_cell.angle_gamma   90.00
#
_symmetry.space_group_name_H-M   'P 1'
#
loop_
_entity.id
_entity.type
_entity.pdbx_description
1 polymer ?
#
loop_
_entity_poly.entity_id
_entity_poly.type
_entity_poly.pdbx_seq_one_letter_code
_entity_poly.pdbx_strand_id
1 'polypeptide(L)'
;MAILVRKVTAEIANLDFEFIPKADPNQIIVKGDIVTHTSYVTNTGLVRQQNDIAPFTVTLEIPGLTPEMNLKVNGNIKHISHRLINNGSQVEHQIIISITVVPELRDIQITKHFLIRHEETLNDPEEPEQKPEFKTLINEDTEQKEENNKPEIIPIPNLELLIEEKVQKFLEEIEESLAKEFEIKLEKKIQDQIARLKAEEHKTELEKKLQLSRKYENILKKSIQQQRKGFKIKG
;
A
#
# COMPACT_ATOMS: atom_id res chain seq x y z
N MET A 1 -3.13 -14.63 -30.81
CA MET A 1 -2.94 -13.24 -30.30
C MET A 1 -4.21 -12.73 -29.65
N ALA A 2 -4.11 -11.95 -28.57
CA ALA A 2 -5.26 -11.34 -27.89
C ALA A 2 -5.71 -10.03 -28.57
N ILE A 3 -7.02 -9.82 -28.63
CA ILE A 3 -7.64 -8.59 -29.15
C ILE A 3 -8.33 -7.77 -28.05
N LEU A 4 -8.67 -8.40 -26.93
CA LEU A 4 -9.36 -7.76 -25.81
C LEU A 4 -9.03 -8.47 -24.50
N VAL A 5 -8.70 -7.71 -23.46
CA VAL A 5 -8.70 -8.24 -22.09
C VAL A 5 -10.09 -8.00 -21.50
N ARG A 6 -10.73 -9.06 -21.02
CA ARG A 6 -12.07 -8.98 -20.40
C ARG A 6 -12.02 -8.64 -18.93
N LYS A 7 -11.09 -9.26 -18.21
CA LYS A 7 -11.00 -9.15 -16.76
C LYS A 7 -9.61 -9.52 -16.30
N VAL A 8 -9.11 -8.76 -15.33
CA VAL A 8 -7.92 -9.09 -14.56
C VAL A 8 -8.32 -9.06 -13.09
N THR A 9 -7.97 -10.11 -12.35
CA THR A 9 -8.04 -10.14 -10.89
C THR A 9 -6.67 -10.45 -10.34
N ALA A 10 -6.36 -9.98 -9.14
CA ALA A 10 -5.10 -10.27 -8.49
C ALA A 10 -5.26 -10.49 -7.00
N GLU A 11 -4.35 -11.29 -6.44
CA GLU A 11 -4.19 -11.53 -5.01
C GLU A 11 -2.72 -11.44 -4.62
N ILE A 12 -2.48 -11.13 -3.34
CA ILE A 12 -1.12 -11.12 -2.77
C ILE A 12 -0.93 -12.45 -2.04
N ALA A 13 0.12 -13.18 -2.41
CA ALA A 13 0.54 -14.43 -1.80
C ALA A 13 1.96 -14.32 -1.22
N ASN A 14 2.34 -15.29 -0.39
CA ASN A 14 3.71 -15.46 0.12
C ASN A 14 4.32 -14.19 0.74
N LEU A 15 3.50 -13.40 1.44
CA LEU A 15 3.92 -12.14 2.03
C LEU A 15 4.81 -12.39 3.26
N ASP A 16 6.05 -11.92 3.20
CA ASP A 16 7.02 -12.03 4.28
C ASP A 16 7.85 -10.74 4.42
N PHE A 17 8.56 -10.60 5.54
CA PHE A 17 9.40 -9.43 5.78
C PHE A 17 10.72 -9.75 6.48
N GLU A 18 11.73 -8.94 6.19
CA GLU A 18 13.05 -9.01 6.79
C GLU A 18 13.46 -7.61 7.30
N PHE A 19 14.06 -7.55 8.48
CA PHE A 19 14.68 -6.31 8.97
C PHE A 19 15.97 -6.04 8.21
N ILE A 20 16.21 -4.77 7.87
CA ILE A 20 17.52 -4.34 7.36
C ILE A 20 18.39 -3.95 8.56
N PRO A 21 19.45 -4.71 8.89
CA PRO A 21 20.33 -4.35 10.00
C PRO A 21 21.07 -3.05 9.68
N LYS A 22 21.16 -2.15 10.67
CA LYS A 22 21.96 -0.90 10.59
C LYS A 22 21.44 0.15 9.59
N ALA A 23 20.19 0.07 9.14
CA ALA A 23 19.58 1.17 8.38
C ALA A 23 19.24 2.36 9.30
N ASP A 24 19.49 3.59 8.83
CA ASP A 24 19.08 4.83 9.50
C ASP A 24 18.30 5.71 8.51
N PRO A 25 16.97 5.86 8.66
CA PRO A 25 16.12 5.30 9.73
C PRO A 25 15.94 3.77 9.58
N ASN A 26 15.48 3.09 10.63
CA ASN A 26 15.20 1.65 10.60
C ASN A 26 14.16 1.28 9.53
N GLN A 27 14.44 0.21 8.78
CA GLN A 27 13.64 -0.22 7.62
C GLN A 27 13.37 -1.72 7.66
N ILE A 28 12.30 -2.12 7.00
CA ILE A 28 12.03 -3.51 6.63
C ILE A 28 11.95 -3.65 5.12
N ILE A 29 12.34 -4.81 4.62
CA ILE A 29 12.04 -5.27 3.28
C ILE A 29 10.82 -6.17 3.38
N VAL A 30 9.79 -5.90 2.60
CA VAL A 30 8.62 -6.75 2.45
C VAL A 30 8.69 -7.39 1.07
N LYS A 31 8.57 -8.72 1.03
CA LYS A 31 8.57 -9.54 -0.18
C LYS A 31 7.23 -10.26 -0.28
N GLY A 32 6.80 -10.53 -1.49
CA GLY A 32 5.61 -11.33 -1.75
C GLY A 32 5.40 -11.52 -3.24
N ASP A 33 4.32 -12.21 -3.58
CA ASP A 33 3.95 -12.52 -4.94
C ASP A 33 2.59 -11.92 -5.26
N ILE A 34 2.47 -11.30 -6.44
CA ILE A 34 1.16 -10.95 -7.00
C ILE A 34 0.77 -12.07 -7.96
N VAL A 35 -0.26 -12.81 -7.59
CA VAL A 35 -0.85 -13.82 -8.48
C VAL A 35 -1.98 -13.15 -9.24
N THR A 36 -1.81 -13.04 -10.55
CA THR A 36 -2.81 -12.45 -11.45
C THR A 36 -3.58 -13.56 -12.17
N HIS A 37 -4.86 -13.30 -12.44
CA HIS A 37 -5.73 -14.14 -13.27
C HIS A 37 -6.32 -13.26 -14.37
N THR A 38 -5.83 -13.46 -15.59
CA THR A 38 -6.16 -12.67 -16.77
C THR A 38 -7.07 -13.47 -17.68
N SER A 39 -8.26 -12.93 -17.97
CA SER A 39 -9.16 -13.46 -19.00
C SER A 39 -9.19 -12.53 -20.22
N TYR A 40 -8.99 -13.09 -21.41
CA TYR A 40 -8.86 -12.33 -22.65
C TYR A 40 -9.50 -13.07 -23.83
N VAL A 41 -9.78 -12.34 -24.91
CA VAL A 41 -10.33 -12.84 -26.17
C VAL A 41 -9.22 -12.86 -27.21
N THR A 42 -9.07 -13.97 -27.93
CA THR A 42 -8.12 -14.09 -29.04
C THR A 42 -8.68 -13.53 -30.35
N ASN A 43 -7.82 -13.34 -31.34
CA ASN A 43 -8.20 -13.00 -32.72
C ASN A 43 -9.11 -14.05 -33.38
N THR A 44 -9.16 -15.28 -32.86
CA THR A 44 -10.09 -16.33 -33.29
C THR A 44 -11.44 -16.28 -32.55
N GLY A 45 -11.63 -15.31 -31.65
CA GLY A 45 -12.84 -15.14 -30.85
C GLY A 45 -12.93 -16.05 -29.62
N LEU A 46 -11.89 -16.84 -29.32
CA LEU A 46 -11.86 -17.72 -28.16
C LEU A 46 -11.57 -16.93 -26.88
N VAL A 47 -12.31 -17.23 -25.81
CA VAL A 47 -12.00 -16.72 -24.46
C VAL A 47 -10.96 -17.63 -23.82
N ARG A 48 -9.87 -17.04 -23.36
CA ARG A 48 -8.79 -17.71 -22.63
C ARG A 48 -8.70 -17.17 -21.21
N GLN A 49 -8.06 -17.97 -20.36
CA GLN A 49 -7.70 -17.61 -19.00
C GLN A 49 -6.25 -18.03 -18.78
N GLN A 50 -5.48 -17.16 -18.14
CA GLN A 50 -4.10 -17.41 -17.80
C GLN A 50 -3.83 -16.89 -16.39
N ASN A 51 -2.97 -17.61 -15.68
CA ASN A 51 -2.43 -17.16 -14.41
C ASN A 51 -0.97 -16.77 -14.60
N ASP A 52 -0.55 -15.74 -13.89
CA ASP A 52 0.84 -15.32 -13.87
C ASP A 52 1.23 -14.84 -12.47
N ILE A 53 2.49 -15.07 -12.11
CA ILE A 53 3.04 -14.77 -10.78
C ILE A 53 4.15 -13.73 -10.93
N ALA A 54 3.91 -12.54 -10.39
CA ALA A 54 4.87 -11.45 -10.36
C ALA A 54 5.43 -11.25 -8.94
N PRO A 55 6.68 -11.63 -8.66
CA PRO A 55 7.29 -11.36 -7.36
C PRO A 55 7.53 -9.86 -7.19
N PHE A 56 7.33 -9.34 -5.97
CA PHE A 56 7.63 -7.96 -5.63
C PHE A 56 8.51 -7.87 -4.39
N THR A 57 9.23 -6.75 -4.28
CA THR A 57 10.01 -6.39 -3.11
C THR A 57 9.89 -4.89 -2.89
N VAL A 58 9.51 -4.49 -1.68
CA VAL A 58 9.34 -3.09 -1.31
C VAL A 58 10.01 -2.80 0.03
N THR A 59 10.48 -1.58 0.20
CA THR A 59 11.15 -1.15 1.43
C THR A 59 10.29 -0.16 2.19
N LEU A 60 10.05 -0.42 3.48
CA LEU A 60 9.29 0.45 4.37
C LEU A 60 10.17 0.95 5.52
N GLU A 61 10.35 2.26 5.57
CA GLU A 61 10.86 2.95 6.75
C GLU A 61 9.82 2.98 7.86
N ILE A 62 10.19 2.51 9.05
CA ILE A 62 9.33 2.47 10.24
C ILE A 62 10.05 3.19 11.37
N PRO A 63 9.64 4.42 11.72
CA PRO A 63 10.28 5.18 12.79
C PRO A 63 10.24 4.45 14.13
N GLY A 64 11.40 4.36 14.79
CA GLY A 64 11.54 3.74 16.10
C GLY A 64 11.33 2.22 16.11
N LEU A 65 11.43 1.56 14.95
CA LEU A 65 11.44 0.11 14.85
C LEU A 65 12.67 -0.49 15.56
N THR A 66 12.55 -1.62 16.23
CA THR A 66 13.70 -2.38 16.76
C THR A 66 13.70 -3.78 16.18
N PRO A 67 14.86 -4.43 15.95
CA PRO A 67 14.91 -5.79 15.41
C PRO A 67 14.22 -6.85 16.26
N GLU A 68 14.03 -6.59 17.56
CA GLU A 68 13.35 -7.48 18.50
C GLU A 68 11.81 -7.29 18.51
N MET A 69 11.27 -6.39 17.69
CA MET A 69 9.85 -6.05 17.70
C MET A 69 9.06 -6.99 16.80
N ASN A 70 7.96 -7.56 17.31
CA ASN A 70 7.03 -8.32 16.48
C ASN A 70 6.20 -7.38 15.61
N LEU A 71 6.18 -7.65 14.30
CA LEU A 71 5.40 -6.91 13.31
C LEU A 71 4.38 -7.84 12.65
N LYS A 72 3.18 -7.31 12.39
CA LYS A 72 2.22 -7.91 11.46
C LYS A 72 2.24 -7.10 10.17
N VAL A 73 2.46 -7.79 9.05
CA VAL A 73 2.45 -7.19 7.71
C VAL A 73 1.23 -7.70 6.97
N ASN A 74 0.47 -6.80 6.35
CA ASN A 74 -0.70 -7.11 5.56
C ASN A 74 -0.62 -6.38 4.21
N GLY A 75 -0.87 -7.09 3.12
CA GLY A 75 -0.91 -6.56 1.76
C GLY A 75 -2.34 -6.54 1.22
N ASN A 76 -2.73 -5.47 0.54
CA ASN A 76 -4.01 -5.40 -0.14
C ASN A 76 -3.84 -4.83 -1.55
N ILE A 77 -4.55 -5.39 -2.53
CA ILE A 77 -4.71 -4.78 -3.86
C ILE A 77 -5.69 -3.61 -3.73
N LYS A 78 -5.30 -2.44 -4.22
CA LYS A 78 -6.15 -1.24 -4.25
C LYS A 78 -6.70 -0.97 -5.64
N HIS A 79 -5.87 -1.19 -6.65
CA HIS A 79 -6.27 -0.97 -8.03
C HIS A 79 -5.48 -1.86 -8.99
N ILE A 80 -6.10 -2.22 -10.10
CA ILE A 80 -5.49 -2.92 -11.22
C ILE A 80 -5.95 -2.21 -12.49
N SER A 81 -5.00 -1.75 -13.28
CA SER A 81 -5.22 -1.36 -14.67
C SER A 81 -4.31 -2.17 -15.58
N HIS A 82 -4.71 -2.31 -16.83
CA HIS A 82 -4.00 -3.14 -17.80
C HIS A 82 -4.15 -2.58 -19.20
N ARG A 83 -3.20 -2.93 -20.07
CA ARG A 83 -3.30 -2.67 -21.51
C ARG A 83 -2.61 -3.77 -22.30
N LEU A 84 -3.17 -4.08 -23.46
CA LEU A 84 -2.50 -4.95 -24.43
C LEU A 84 -1.30 -4.21 -25.02
N ILE A 85 -0.17 -4.89 -25.09
CA ILE A 85 1.06 -4.43 -25.72
C ILE A 85 1.55 -5.48 -26.72
N ASN A 86 2.58 -5.16 -27.49
CA ASN A 86 3.20 -6.08 -28.45
C ASN A 86 2.19 -6.79 -29.37
N ASN A 87 1.28 -6.00 -29.95
CA ASN A 87 0.20 -6.45 -30.84
C ASN A 87 -0.69 -7.56 -30.23
N GLY A 88 -0.90 -7.50 -28.91
CA GLY A 88 -1.78 -8.43 -28.20
C GLY A 88 -1.12 -9.77 -27.85
N SER A 89 0.21 -9.86 -27.94
CA SER A 89 0.97 -11.00 -27.41
C SER A 89 1.27 -10.86 -25.90
N GLN A 90 1.12 -9.66 -25.34
CA GLN A 90 1.42 -9.37 -23.93
C GLN A 90 0.41 -8.41 -23.32
N VAL A 91 0.30 -8.45 -22.00
CA VAL A 91 -0.46 -7.50 -21.18
C VAL A 91 0.51 -6.79 -20.25
N GLU A 92 0.52 -5.46 -20.28
CA GLU A 92 1.14 -4.66 -19.23
C GLU A 92 0.12 -4.43 -18.12
N HIS A 93 0.45 -4.83 -16.90
CA HIS A 93 -0.32 -4.61 -15.69
C HIS A 93 0.28 -3.46 -14.88
N GLN A 94 -0.58 -2.58 -14.39
CA GLN A 94 -0.27 -1.56 -13.40
C GLN A 94 -1.12 -1.81 -12.15
N ILE A 95 -0.47 -2.31 -11.10
CA ILE A 95 -1.14 -2.78 -9.89
C ILE A 95 -0.74 -1.88 -8.73
N ILE A 96 -1.72 -1.22 -8.12
CA ILE A 96 -1.50 -0.44 -6.90
C ILE A 96 -1.78 -1.36 -5.72
N ILE A 97 -0.77 -1.57 -4.88
CA ILE A 97 -0.88 -2.34 -3.64
C ILE A 97 -0.69 -1.42 -2.44
N SER A 98 -1.32 -1.74 -1.33
CA SER A 98 -1.04 -1.13 -0.03
C SER A 98 -0.40 -2.17 0.89
N ILE A 99 0.76 -1.85 1.46
CA ILE A 99 1.37 -2.62 2.55
C ILE A 99 1.12 -1.89 3.85
N THR A 100 0.48 -2.57 4.80
CA THR A 100 0.24 -2.08 6.15
C THR A 100 1.06 -2.88 7.15
N VAL A 101 1.82 -2.16 7.97
CA VAL A 101 2.63 -2.74 9.04
C VAL A 101 2.08 -2.28 10.38
N VAL A 102 1.79 -3.24 11.25
CA VAL A 102 1.26 -3.02 12.60
C VAL A 102 2.24 -3.63 13.61
N PRO A 103 2.99 -2.82 14.37
CA PRO A 103 3.79 -3.32 15.49
C PRO A 103 2.87 -3.80 16.62
N GLU A 104 3.15 -4.98 17.18
CA GLU A 104 2.27 -5.60 18.18
C GLU A 104 2.16 -4.78 19.48
N LEU A 105 3.22 -4.08 19.86
CA LEU A 105 3.32 -3.33 21.12
C LEU A 105 3.06 -1.81 20.95
N ARG A 106 2.49 -1.38 19.82
CA ARG A 106 2.17 0.03 19.57
C ARG A 106 0.82 0.18 18.88
N ASP A 107 0.04 1.17 19.31
CA ASP A 107 -1.20 1.59 18.64
C ASP A 107 -0.93 2.45 17.40
N ILE A 108 0.01 2.01 16.54
CA ILE A 108 0.33 2.68 15.28
C ILE A 108 0.24 1.68 14.12
N GLN A 109 -0.34 2.12 13.01
CA GLN A 109 -0.27 1.40 11.75
C GLN A 109 0.39 2.28 10.71
N ILE A 110 1.26 1.68 9.91
CA ILE A 110 1.95 2.37 8.81
C ILE A 110 1.50 1.72 7.52
N THR A 111 0.78 2.48 6.71
CA THR A 111 0.35 2.05 5.38
C THR A 111 1.11 2.84 4.33
N LYS A 112 1.71 2.14 3.36
CA LYS A 112 2.28 2.76 2.15
C LYS A 112 1.72 2.10 0.90
N HIS A 113 1.49 2.92 -0.12
CA HIS A 113 1.05 2.49 -1.44
C HIS A 113 2.26 2.31 -2.37
N PHE A 114 2.23 1.28 -3.20
CA PHE A 114 3.24 0.96 -4.19
C PHE A 114 2.58 0.67 -5.54
N LEU A 115 3.19 1.15 -6.62
CA LEU A 115 2.84 0.78 -7.98
C LEU A 115 3.77 -0.34 -8.44
N ILE A 116 3.20 -1.49 -8.77
CA ILE A 116 3.89 -2.60 -9.40
C ILE A 116 3.55 -2.60 -10.88
N ARG A 117 4.58 -2.65 -11.72
CA ARG A 117 4.45 -2.80 -13.17
C ARG A 117 4.95 -4.18 -13.55
N HIS A 118 4.15 -4.90 -14.33
CA HIS A 118 4.48 -6.26 -14.74
C HIS A 118 4.00 -6.51 -16.16
N GLU A 119 4.79 -7.25 -16.94
CA GLU A 119 4.44 -7.66 -18.30
C GLU A 119 4.20 -9.17 -18.32
N GLU A 120 2.96 -9.55 -18.61
CA GLU A 120 2.53 -10.94 -18.75
C GLU A 120 2.55 -11.32 -20.23
N THR A 121 3.22 -12.41 -20.59
CA THR A 121 3.15 -12.98 -21.95
C THR A 121 1.94 -13.87 -22.08
N LEU A 122 1.04 -13.57 -23.02
CA LEU A 122 -0.17 -14.35 -23.26
C LEU A 122 0.16 -15.54 -24.15
N ASN A 123 0.03 -16.74 -23.60
CA ASN A 123 0.27 -17.97 -24.32
C ASN A 123 -0.92 -18.29 -25.25
N ASP A 124 -0.65 -18.48 -26.53
CA ASP A 124 -1.60 -19.12 -27.46
C ASP A 124 -1.24 -20.61 -27.48
N PRO A 125 -2.02 -21.51 -26.86
CA PRO A 125 -1.62 -22.91 -26.79
C PRO A 125 -1.77 -23.56 -28.17
N GLU A 126 -0.65 -23.98 -28.74
CA GLU A 126 -0.63 -25.29 -29.39
C GLU A 126 -0.64 -26.33 -28.25
N GLU A 127 -1.75 -27.05 -28.14
CA GLU A 127 -2.11 -28.11 -27.17
C GLU A 127 -2.44 -27.72 -25.70
N PRO A 128 -3.50 -28.33 -25.13
CA PRO A 128 -3.94 -28.05 -23.77
C PRO A 128 -2.94 -28.64 -22.75
N GLU A 129 -2.49 -27.81 -21.82
CA GLU A 129 -1.80 -28.27 -20.62
C GLU A 129 -2.62 -29.35 -19.90
N GLN A 130 -1.97 -30.48 -19.61
CA GLN A 130 -2.57 -31.63 -18.96
C GLN A 130 -3.25 -31.20 -17.65
N LYS A 131 -4.57 -31.35 -17.61
CA LYS A 131 -5.40 -31.14 -16.42
C LYS A 131 -4.92 -32.10 -15.31
N PRO A 132 -4.65 -31.64 -14.07
CA PRO A 132 -4.36 -32.57 -12.98
C PRO A 132 -5.57 -33.49 -12.77
N GLU A 133 -5.34 -34.80 -12.81
CA GLU A 133 -6.36 -35.83 -12.61
C GLU A 133 -6.98 -35.73 -11.21
N PHE A 134 -8.12 -35.04 -11.09
CA PHE A 134 -9.04 -35.32 -10.00
C PHE A 134 -9.90 -36.51 -10.41
N LYS A 135 -9.62 -37.69 -9.83
CA LYS A 135 -10.51 -38.85 -9.89
C LYS A 135 -11.83 -38.51 -9.22
N THR A 136 -12.81 -38.07 -9.99
CA THR A 136 -14.21 -38.07 -9.57
C THR A 136 -14.79 -39.47 -9.76
N LEU A 137 -14.95 -40.20 -8.64
CA LEU A 137 -15.88 -41.31 -8.54
C LEU A 137 -17.30 -40.72 -8.49
N ILE A 138 -17.97 -40.59 -9.63
CA ILE A 138 -19.43 -40.45 -9.67
C ILE A 138 -19.97 -41.22 -10.87
N ASN A 139 -21.01 -41.98 -10.59
CA ASN A 139 -21.55 -43.08 -11.37
C ASN A 139 -22.19 -42.66 -12.69
N GLU A 140 -22.19 -43.63 -13.60
CA GLU A 140 -23.06 -43.73 -14.77
C GLU A 140 -24.51 -43.43 -14.37
N ASP A 141 -25.16 -42.52 -15.09
CA ASP A 141 -26.48 -42.76 -15.69
C ASP A 141 -26.97 -41.56 -16.50
N THR A 142 -27.70 -41.90 -17.57
CA THR A 142 -28.58 -41.06 -18.41
C THR A 142 -27.98 -40.24 -19.55
N GLU A 143 -27.89 -40.93 -20.68
CA GLU A 143 -28.13 -40.45 -22.04
C GLU A 143 -29.50 -39.73 -22.25
N GLN A 144 -29.50 -38.87 -23.28
CA GLN A 144 -30.61 -38.33 -24.11
C GLN A 144 -31.36 -37.06 -23.69
N LYS A 145 -31.09 -35.94 -24.40
CA LYS A 145 -31.98 -35.35 -25.45
C LYS A 145 -31.42 -34.02 -25.97
N GLU A 146 -30.96 -34.03 -27.22
CA GLU A 146 -30.86 -32.84 -28.07
C GLU A 146 -32.24 -32.58 -28.71
N GLU A 147 -32.79 -31.37 -28.57
CA GLU A 147 -33.24 -30.54 -29.70
C GLU A 147 -33.82 -29.18 -29.23
N ASN A 148 -33.52 -28.15 -30.03
CA ASN A 148 -34.15 -26.83 -30.10
C ASN A 148 -33.78 -25.77 -29.05
N ASN A 149 -32.70 -25.02 -29.31
CA ASN A 149 -32.62 -23.59 -28.98
C ASN A 149 -31.70 -22.87 -29.98
N LYS A 150 -32.31 -22.23 -30.98
CA LYS A 150 -31.63 -21.26 -31.84
C LYS A 150 -31.47 -19.96 -31.03
N PRO A 151 -30.26 -19.42 -30.83
CA PRO A 151 -30.07 -18.24 -29.98
C PRO A 151 -30.69 -17.01 -30.64
N GLU A 152 -31.59 -16.35 -29.90
CA GLU A 152 -32.16 -15.05 -30.24
C GLU A 152 -31.09 -13.97 -29.99
N ILE A 153 -30.70 -13.23 -31.03
CA ILE A 153 -29.71 -12.15 -30.94
C ILE A 153 -30.44 -10.90 -30.41
N ILE A 154 -30.28 -10.63 -29.12
CA ILE A 154 -30.77 -9.40 -28.49
C ILE A 154 -29.76 -8.28 -28.78
N PRO A 155 -30.16 -7.17 -29.45
CA PRO A 155 -29.28 -6.02 -29.61
C PRO A 155 -28.97 -5.41 -28.25
N ILE A 156 -27.71 -5.43 -27.85
CA ILE A 156 -27.24 -4.80 -26.61
C ILE A 156 -27.33 -3.28 -26.80
N PRO A 157 -28.04 -2.54 -25.92
CA PRO A 157 -28.07 -1.09 -25.99
C PRO A 157 -26.67 -0.51 -25.84
N ASN A 158 -26.40 0.51 -26.65
CA ASN A 158 -25.13 1.20 -26.88
C ASN A 158 -24.08 1.02 -25.75
N LEU A 159 -23.17 0.06 -25.94
CA LEU A 159 -22.13 -0.32 -24.98
C LEU A 159 -21.22 0.88 -24.62
N GLU A 160 -21.06 1.82 -25.56
CA GLU A 160 -20.30 3.05 -25.39
C GLU A 160 -20.82 3.93 -24.25
N LEU A 161 -22.15 4.11 -24.13
CA LEU A 161 -22.73 4.99 -23.10
C LEU A 161 -22.59 4.39 -21.68
N LEU A 162 -22.71 3.07 -21.56
CA LEU A 162 -22.55 2.35 -20.29
C LEU A 162 -21.08 2.26 -19.84
N ILE A 163 -20.15 2.22 -20.79
CA ILE A 163 -18.72 2.24 -20.52
C ILE A 163 -18.32 3.65 -20.08
N GLU A 164 -18.79 4.70 -20.77
CA GLU A 164 -18.51 6.09 -20.42
C GLU A 164 -19.01 6.43 -19.01
N GLU A 165 -20.27 6.12 -18.65
CA GLU A 165 -20.78 6.37 -17.29
C GLU A 165 -19.99 5.64 -16.21
N LYS A 166 -19.60 4.38 -16.47
CA LYS A 166 -18.82 3.59 -15.50
C LYS A 166 -17.40 4.11 -15.35
N VAL A 167 -16.78 4.56 -16.44
CA VAL A 167 -15.45 5.17 -16.42
C VAL A 167 -15.49 6.52 -15.71
N GLN A 168 -16.50 7.35 -15.96
CA GLN A 168 -16.66 8.65 -15.31
C GLN A 168 -16.78 8.50 -13.80
N LYS A 169 -17.67 7.60 -13.36
CA LYS A 169 -17.89 7.33 -11.93
C LYS A 169 -16.65 6.78 -11.25
N PHE A 170 -15.89 5.94 -11.95
CA PHE A 170 -14.65 5.38 -11.43
C PHE A 170 -13.54 6.44 -11.29
N LEU A 171 -13.47 7.40 -12.23
CA LEU A 171 -12.53 8.52 -12.14
C LEU A 171 -12.86 9.44 -10.95
N GLU A 172 -14.14 9.76 -10.73
CA GLU A 172 -14.57 10.54 -9.56
C GLU A 172 -14.21 9.86 -8.24
N GLU A 173 -14.41 8.53 -8.14
CA GLU A 173 -14.07 7.76 -6.93
C GLU A 173 -12.55 7.78 -6.65
N ILE A 174 -11.71 7.73 -7.69
CA ILE A 174 -10.25 7.86 -7.55
C ILE A 174 -9.87 9.27 -7.09
N GLU A 175 -10.44 10.29 -7.73
CA GLU A 175 -10.14 11.69 -7.41
C GLU A 175 -10.53 12.03 -5.97
N GLU A 176 -11.71 11.58 -5.51
CA GLU A 176 -12.13 11.73 -4.12
C GLU A 176 -11.21 10.99 -3.15
N SER A 177 -10.80 9.76 -3.48
CA SER A 177 -9.91 8.98 -2.63
C SER A 177 -8.53 9.63 -2.51
N LEU A 178 -7.99 10.13 -3.62
CA LEU A 178 -6.70 10.80 -3.66
C LEU A 178 -6.74 12.14 -2.92
N ALA A 179 -7.82 12.91 -3.08
CA ALA A 179 -8.03 14.16 -2.37
C ALA A 179 -8.10 13.94 -0.85
N LYS A 180 -8.85 12.94 -0.39
CA LYS A 180 -8.95 12.57 1.03
C LYS A 180 -7.61 12.16 1.63
N GLU A 181 -6.82 11.34 0.91
CA GLU A 181 -5.49 10.93 1.38
C GLU A 181 -4.54 12.13 1.48
N PHE A 182 -4.62 13.08 0.54
CA PHE A 182 -3.82 14.30 0.55
C PHE A 182 -4.20 15.25 1.67
N GLU A 183 -5.50 15.46 1.93
CA GLU A 183 -6.00 16.26 3.04
C GLU A 183 -5.55 15.71 4.39
N ILE A 184 -5.73 14.41 4.64
CA ILE A 184 -5.30 13.77 5.88
C ILE A 184 -3.79 13.94 6.10
N LYS A 185 -3.00 13.76 5.04
CA LYS A 185 -1.54 13.90 5.10
C LYS A 185 -1.11 15.35 5.36
N LEU A 186 -1.81 16.32 4.76
CA LEU A 186 -1.54 17.75 4.95
C LEU A 186 -1.93 18.20 6.36
N GLU A 187 -3.10 17.80 6.85
CA GLU A 187 -3.55 18.09 8.22
C GLU A 187 -2.58 17.54 9.25
N LYS A 188 -2.14 16.28 9.10
CA LYS A 188 -1.15 15.69 10.00
C LYS A 188 0.17 16.46 10.00
N LYS A 189 0.65 16.87 8.83
CA LYS A 189 1.89 17.67 8.69
C LYS A 189 1.76 19.04 9.35
N ILE A 190 0.59 19.68 9.23
CA ILE A 190 0.29 20.96 9.88
C ILE A 190 0.24 20.78 11.41
N GLN A 191 -0.44 19.74 11.90
CA GLN A 191 -0.52 19.45 13.34
C GLN A 191 0.87 19.17 13.94
N ASP A 192 1.71 18.41 13.24
CA ASP A 192 3.09 18.16 13.65
C ASP A 192 3.92 19.45 13.72
N GLN A 193 3.76 20.37 12.75
CA GLN A 193 4.42 21.68 12.77
C GLN A 193 3.92 22.55 13.93
N ILE A 194 2.62 22.59 14.19
CA ILE A 194 2.04 23.33 15.32
C ILE A 194 2.58 22.77 16.65
N ALA A 195 2.64 21.45 16.80
CA ALA A 195 3.18 20.81 18.00
C ALA A 195 4.66 21.16 18.23
N ARG A 196 5.47 21.16 17.17
CA ARG A 196 6.87 21.58 17.22
C ARG A 196 7.03 23.03 17.67
N LEU A 197 6.27 23.95 17.06
CA LEU A 197 6.31 25.38 17.41
C LEU A 197 5.91 25.62 18.87
N LYS A 198 4.84 24.97 19.36
CA LYS A 198 4.43 25.06 20.76
C LYS A 198 5.49 24.55 21.73
N ALA A 199 6.16 23.44 21.39
CA ALA A 199 7.25 22.89 22.21
C ALA A 199 8.46 23.84 22.26
N GLU A 200 8.76 24.50 21.15
CA GLU A 200 9.86 25.46 21.05
C GLU A 200 9.57 26.75 21.84
N GLU A 201 8.34 27.26 21.79
CA GLU A 201 7.89 28.39 22.62
C GLU A 201 8.00 28.06 24.12
N HIS A 202 7.48 26.90 24.53
CA HIS A 202 7.53 26.45 25.92
C HIS A 202 8.98 26.26 26.41
N LYS A 203 9.85 25.70 25.57
CA LYS A 203 11.29 25.57 25.86
C LYS A 203 11.94 26.94 26.06
N THR A 204 11.66 27.90 25.17
CA THR A 204 12.16 29.27 25.24
C THR A 204 11.71 29.97 26.54
N GLU A 205 10.46 29.77 26.96
CA GLU A 205 9.95 30.33 28.21
C GLU A 205 10.62 29.71 29.44
N LEU A 206 10.85 28.40 29.44
CA LEU A 206 11.57 27.69 30.49
C LEU A 206 13.02 28.19 30.62
N GLU A 207 13.70 28.41 29.49
CA GLU A 207 15.05 28.95 29.44
C GLU A 207 15.12 30.37 30.04
N LYS A 208 14.14 31.23 29.73
CA LYS A 208 14.03 32.57 30.36
C LYS A 208 13.84 32.48 31.87
N LYS A 209 12.95 31.60 32.34
CA LYS A 209 12.73 31.38 33.80
C LYS A 209 13.99 30.85 34.48
N LEU A 210 14.71 29.93 33.84
CA LEU A 210 15.97 29.38 34.34
C LEU A 210 17.07 30.44 34.42
N GLN A 211 17.20 31.29 33.39
CA GLN A 211 18.14 32.42 33.41
C GLN A 211 17.84 33.40 34.53
N LEU A 212 16.56 33.73 34.74
CA LEU A 212 16.13 34.62 35.82
C LEU A 212 16.45 34.01 37.19
N SER A 213 16.16 32.72 37.39
CA SER A 213 16.50 31.98 38.62
C SER A 213 18.00 32.03 38.91
N ARG A 214 18.85 31.77 37.92
CA ARG A 214 20.32 31.85 38.06
C ARG A 214 20.79 33.26 38.41
N LYS A 215 20.15 34.29 37.86
CA LYS A 215 20.45 35.69 38.18
C LYS A 215 20.15 35.99 39.66
N TYR A 216 19.00 35.55 40.18
CA TYR A 216 18.65 35.71 41.60
C TYR A 216 19.60 34.94 42.53
N GLU A 217 19.96 33.70 42.19
CA GLU A 217 20.90 32.90 42.98
C GLU A 217 22.27 33.59 43.10
N ASN A 218 22.75 34.18 42.01
CA ASN A 218 24.01 34.94 42.02
C ASN A 218 23.94 36.21 42.89
N ILE A 219 22.79 36.90 42.90
CA ILE A 219 22.56 38.07 43.78
C ILE A 219 22.55 37.65 45.25
N LEU A 220 21.87 36.54 45.59
CA LEU A 220 21.87 35.99 46.95
C LEU A 220 23.28 35.60 47.39
N LYS A 221 24.03 34.87 46.56
CA LYS A 221 25.42 34.48 46.86
C LYS A 221 26.31 35.69 47.14
N LYS A 222 26.20 36.75 46.33
CA LYS A 222 26.94 38.01 46.54
C LYS A 222 26.54 38.70 47.85
N SER A 223 25.24 38.75 48.16
CA SER A 223 24.72 39.39 49.38
C SER A 223 25.19 38.65 50.64
N ILE A 224 25.15 37.31 50.63
CA ILE A 224 25.66 36.46 51.73
C ILE A 224 27.18 36.64 51.90
N GLN A 225 27.95 36.71 50.80
CA GLN A 225 29.39 36.98 50.87
C GLN A 225 29.71 38.37 51.44
N GLN A 226 28.94 39.40 51.09
CA GLN A 226 29.11 40.75 51.63
C GLN A 226 28.78 40.82 53.13
N GLN A 227 27.70 40.18 53.58
CA GLN A 227 27.36 40.10 55.00
C GLN A 227 28.42 39.35 55.82
N ARG A 228 29.00 38.27 55.27
CA ARG A 228 30.11 37.54 55.90
C ARG A 228 31.41 38.37 55.97
N LYS A 229 31.66 39.27 55.01
CA LYS A 229 32.80 40.20 55.04
C LYS A 229 32.59 41.34 56.04
N GLY A 230 31.37 41.85 56.19
CA GLY A 230 31.03 42.87 57.19
C GLY A 230 31.15 42.37 58.64
N PHE A 231 30.91 41.08 58.88
CA PHE A 231 31.08 40.46 60.21
C PHE A 231 32.55 40.28 60.64
N LYS A 232 33.52 40.35 59.72
CA LYS A 232 34.96 40.19 60.03
C LYS A 232 35.67 41.48 60.47
N ILE A 233 34.97 42.62 60.57
CA ILE A 233 35.56 43.94 60.89
C ILE A 233 35.13 44.46 62.28
N LYS A 234 34.51 43.62 63.12
CA LYS A 234 34.07 43.97 64.50
C LYS A 234 34.54 42.97 65.57
N GLY A 235 35.68 42.33 65.36
CA GLY A 235 36.38 41.52 66.36
C GLY A 235 37.74 42.11 66.66
#